data_AF-A0A3D5IWZ3-F1
#
_entry.id   AF-A0A3D5IWZ3-F1
#
_cell.length_a   1.000
_cell.length_b   1.000
_cell.length_c   1.000
_cell.angle_alpha   90.00
_cell.angle_beta   90.00
_cell.angle_gamma   90.00
#
_symmetry.space_group_name_H-M   'P 1'
#
loop_
_entity.id
_entity.type
_entity.pdbx_description
1 polymer ?
#
loop_
_entity_poly.entity_id
_entity_poly.type
_entity_poly.pdbx_seq_one_letter_code
_entity_poly.pdbx_strand_id
1 'polypeptide(L)'
;MLLRKKKNRSGTISVVIVEKRLGKFKHIKTIGVSSDKEELERLHTKGREGILKHSGTADIFDDYQREVVVKLITDQLLSNIVSS
;
A
#
# COMPACT_ATOMS: atom_id res chain seq x y z
N MET A 1 10.53 0.20 -6.67
CA MET A 1 9.21 0.87 -6.92
C MET A 1 8.29 0.62 -5.72
N LEU A 2 7.31 1.50 -5.46
CA LEU A 2 6.39 1.41 -4.32
C LEU A 2 4.93 1.64 -4.76
N LEU A 3 4.00 0.92 -4.13
CA LEU A 3 2.56 1.15 -4.25
C LEU A 3 2.07 2.20 -3.24
N ARG A 4 1.26 3.15 -3.69
CA ARG A 4 0.68 4.19 -2.84
C ARG A 4 -0.82 4.33 -3.10
N LYS A 5 -1.60 4.38 -2.02
CA LYS A 5 -3.03 4.76 -2.06
C LYS A 5 -3.14 6.27 -1.87
N LYS A 6 -3.80 6.97 -2.79
CA LYS A 6 -4.02 8.42 -2.75
C LYS A 6 -5.51 8.72 -2.69
N LYS A 7 -5.98 9.34 -1.61
CA LYS A 7 -7.37 9.78 -1.49
C LYS A 7 -7.60 11.00 -2.37
N ASN A 8 -8.64 10.94 -3.20
CA ASN A 8 -9.06 12.03 -4.07
C ASN A 8 -10.13 12.88 -3.39
N ARG A 9 -10.26 14.14 -3.83
CA ARG A 9 -11.28 15.06 -3.30
C ARG A 9 -12.72 14.58 -3.55
N SER A 10 -12.92 13.70 -4.54
CA SER A 10 -14.19 13.05 -4.84
C SER A 10 -14.57 11.90 -3.90
N GLY A 11 -13.71 11.53 -2.94
CA GLY A 11 -13.95 10.41 -2.02
C GLY A 11 -13.42 9.07 -2.51
N THR A 12 -13.03 8.96 -3.79
CA THR A 12 -12.35 7.78 -4.33
C THR A 12 -10.88 7.70 -3.91
N ILE A 13 -10.29 6.52 -4.05
CA ILE A 13 -8.87 6.27 -3.78
C ILE A 13 -8.20 5.81 -5.07
N SER A 14 -7.13 6.50 -5.45
CA SER A 14 -6.24 6.08 -6.55
C SER A 14 -5.13 5.18 -6.03
N VAL A 15 -4.97 4.01 -6.65
CA VAL A 15 -3.83 3.12 -6.42
C VAL A 15 -2.77 3.40 -7.48
N VAL A 16 -1.58 3.84 -7.07
CA VAL A 16 -0.51 4.27 -7.98
C VAL A 16 0.82 3.62 -7.65
N ILE A 17 1.64 3.38 -8.66
CA ILE A 17 3.04 3.02 -8.53
C ILE A 17 3.87 4.30 -8.57
N VAL A 18 4.75 4.45 -7.59
CA VAL A 18 5.75 5.51 -7.52
C VAL A 18 7.15 4.91 -7.45
N GLU A 19 8.15 5.67 -7.86
CA GLU A 19 9.55 5.30 -7.73
C GLU A 19 10.31 6.44 -7.07
N LYS A 20 11.20 6.12 -6.14
CA LYS A 20 12.07 7.11 -5.52
C LYS A 20 13.31 7.27 -6.41
N ARG A 21 13.52 8.46 -6.97
CA ARG A 21 14.74 8.84 -7.70
C ARG A 21 15.28 10.14 -7.13
N LEU A 22 16.58 10.16 -6.80
CA LEU A 22 17.27 11.36 -6.28
C LEU A 22 16.51 12.01 -5.10
N GLY A 23 16.01 11.18 -4.16
CA GLY A 23 15.26 11.63 -2.99
C GLY A 23 13.80 12.06 -3.26
N LYS A 24 13.37 12.15 -4.52
CA LYS A 24 12.00 12.53 -4.90
C LYS A 24 11.17 11.32 -5.33
N PHE A 25 9.90 11.30 -4.98
CA PHE A 25 8.96 10.30 -5.50
C PHE A 25 8.44 10.75 -6.87
N LYS A 26 8.71 9.95 -7.89
CA LYS A 26 8.18 10.10 -9.24
C LYS A 26 6.96 9.20 -9.43
N HIS A 27 5.87 9.74 -9.96
CA HIS A 27 4.73 8.93 -10.38
C HIS A 27 5.12 8.10 -11.61
N ILE A 28 4.89 6.79 -11.54
CA ILE A 28 5.16 5.87 -12.65
C ILE A 28 3.88 5.58 -13.40
N LYS A 29 2.85 5.10 -12.68
CA LYS A 29 1.60 4.67 -13.30
C LYS A 29 0.46 4.62 -12.28
N THR A 30 -0.75 4.90 -12.73
CA THR A 30 -1.97 4.60 -11.97
C THR A 30 -2.46 3.19 -12.33
N ILE A 31 -2.71 2.37 -11.31
CA ILE A 31 -3.26 1.02 -11.47
C ILE A 31 -4.78 1.06 -11.63
N GLY A 32 -5.42 1.94 -10.85
CA GLY A 32 -6.86 2.19 -10.93
C GLY A 32 -7.32 3.14 -9.84
N VAL A 33 -8.61 3.43 -9.86
CA VAL A 33 -9.28 4.30 -8.90
C VAL A 33 -10.58 3.63 -8.49
N SER A 34 -10.85 3.55 -7.19
CA SER A 34 -12.12 3.03 -6.69
C SER A 34 -12.45 3.63 -5.33
N SER A 35 -13.74 3.67 -4.99
CA SER A 35 -14.22 3.92 -3.63
C SER A 35 -14.56 2.62 -2.90
N ASP A 36 -14.67 1.50 -3.63
CA ASP A 36 -14.98 0.19 -3.06
C ASP A 36 -13.72 -0.47 -2.48
N LYS A 37 -13.86 -1.06 -1.29
CA LYS A 37 -12.73 -1.64 -0.55
C LYS A 37 -12.21 -2.91 -1.21
N GLU A 38 -13.09 -3.77 -1.73
CA GLU A 38 -12.69 -5.02 -2.37
C GLU A 38 -11.93 -4.74 -3.68
N GLU A 39 -12.45 -3.81 -4.48
CA GLU A 39 -11.80 -3.37 -5.71
C GLU A 39 -10.45 -2.71 -5.42
N LEU A 40 -10.33 -1.93 -4.35
CA LEU A 40 -9.04 -1.36 -3.94
C LEU A 40 -8.00 -2.42 -3.59
N GLU A 41 -8.39 -3.52 -2.95
CA GLU A 41 -7.48 -4.63 -2.67
C GLU A 41 -7.10 -5.38 -3.95
N ARG A 42 -8.04 -5.59 -4.89
CA ARG A 42 -7.74 -6.14 -6.22
C ARG A 42 -6.75 -5.28 -6.99
N LEU A 43 -6.95 -3.97 -7.02
CA LEU A 43 -6.04 -3.01 -7.64
C LEU A 43 -4.66 -3.02 -6.96
N HIS A 44 -4.63 -3.18 -5.63
CA HIS A 44 -3.38 -3.27 -4.88
C HIS A 44 -2.59 -4.53 -5.24
N THR A 45 -3.24 -5.70 -5.31
CA THR A 45 -2.63 -6.96 -5.73
C THR A 45 -2.12 -6.88 -7.18
N LYS A 46 -2.93 -6.35 -8.10
CA LYS A 46 -2.52 -6.12 -9.50
C LYS A 46 -1.30 -5.20 -9.61
N GLY A 47 -1.24 -4.16 -8.78
CA GLY A 47 -0.08 -3.27 -8.71
C GLY A 47 1.17 -3.99 -8.21
N ARG A 48 1.04 -4.89 -7.23
CA ARG A 48 2.16 -5.68 -6.69
C ARG A 48 2.73 -6.59 -7.78
N GLU A 49 1.87 -7.31 -8.49
CA GLU A 49 2.29 -8.14 -9.64
C GLU A 49 2.99 -7.32 -10.72
N GLY A 50 2.49 -6.11 -10.99
CA GLY A 50 3.10 -5.19 -11.95
C GLY A 50 4.51 -4.75 -11.54
N ILE A 51 4.73 -4.49 -10.25
CA ILE A 51 6.07 -4.18 -9.71
C ILE A 51 6.98 -5.41 -9.83
N LEU A 52 6.52 -6.58 -9.38
CA LEU A 52 7.28 -7.84 -9.42
C LEU A 52 7.76 -8.18 -10.84
N LYS A 53 6.88 -8.06 -11.84
CA LYS A 53 7.21 -8.28 -13.25
C LYS A 53 8.26 -7.29 -13.77
N HIS A 54 8.30 -6.07 -13.23
CA HIS A 54 9.22 -5.03 -13.68
C HIS A 54 10.59 -5.09 -12.98
N SER A 55 10.64 -5.49 -11.70
CA SER A 55 11.88 -5.52 -10.91
C SER A 55 12.59 -6.87 -10.89
N GLY A 56 12.02 -7.92 -11.48
CA GLY A 56 12.76 -9.15 -11.82
C GLY A 56 13.21 -10.01 -10.64
N THR A 57 12.65 -9.84 -9.43
CA THR A 57 12.93 -10.49 -8.12
C THR A 57 13.63 -9.54 -7.13
N ALA A 58 13.12 -9.40 -5.89
CA ALA A 58 13.45 -8.40 -4.84
C ALA A 58 12.72 -7.05 -5.04
N ASP A 59 11.86 -6.52 -4.18
CA ASP A 59 11.92 -6.43 -2.73
C ASP A 59 10.63 -6.94 -2.06
N ILE A 60 10.74 -8.16 -1.55
CA ILE A 60 10.30 -8.65 -0.24
C ILE A 60 9.80 -7.52 0.72
N PHE A 61 8.49 -7.26 0.76
CA PHE A 61 7.69 -6.80 1.93
C PHE A 61 7.73 -5.37 2.54
N ASP A 62 8.42 -4.35 2.04
CA ASP A 62 8.93 -3.39 3.05
C ASP A 62 8.01 -2.33 3.71
N ASP A 63 7.06 -1.62 3.06
CA ASP A 63 6.59 -0.36 3.72
C ASP A 63 5.08 -0.21 4.00
N TYR A 64 4.18 -0.67 3.13
CA TYR A 64 2.75 -0.34 3.29
C TYR A 64 1.94 -1.31 4.18
N GLN A 65 2.49 -2.49 4.46
CA GLN A 65 1.84 -3.44 5.39
C GLN A 65 2.35 -3.29 6.81
N ARG A 66 3.56 -2.75 7.03
CA ARG A 66 4.04 -2.49 8.40
C ARG A 66 3.09 -1.57 9.13
N GLU A 67 2.70 -0.42 8.58
CA GLU A 67 1.91 0.52 9.37
C GLU A 67 0.52 -0.02 9.79
N VAL A 68 -0.20 -0.70 8.88
CA VAL A 68 -1.52 -1.27 9.18
C VAL A 68 -1.42 -2.52 10.06
N VAL A 69 -0.48 -3.42 9.77
CA VAL A 69 -0.28 -4.66 10.55
C VAL A 69 0.29 -4.35 11.92
N VAL A 70 1.27 -3.44 12.01
CA VAL A 70 1.81 -2.96 13.30
C VAL A 70 0.68 -2.36 14.13
N LYS A 71 -0.17 -1.50 13.54
CA LYS A 71 -1.27 -0.89 14.30
C LYS A 71 -2.27 -1.93 14.83
N LEU A 72 -2.65 -2.90 13.99
CA LEU A 72 -3.57 -3.96 14.40
C LEU A 72 -2.97 -4.86 15.49
N ILE A 73 -1.70 -5.25 15.35
CA ILE A 73 -1.01 -6.09 16.33
C ILE A 73 -0.77 -5.33 17.64
N THR A 74 -0.44 -4.04 17.59
CA THR A 74 -0.28 -3.22 18.82
C THR A 74 -1.59 -3.11 19.58
N ASP A 75 -2.71 -2.89 18.91
CA ASP A 75 -4.02 -2.78 19.59
C ASP A 75 -4.40 -4.11 20.28
N GLN A 76 -4.11 -5.25 19.65
CA GLN A 76 -4.38 -6.57 20.25
C GLN A 76 -3.42 -6.93 21.40
N LEU A 77 -2.15 -6.51 21.35
CA LEU A 77 -1.21 -6.74 22.47
C LEU A 77 -1.54 -5.87 23.68
N LEU A 78 -1.98 -4.63 23.45
CA LEU A 78 -2.31 -3.70 24.54
C LEU A 78 -3.62 -4.07 25.26
N SER A 79 -4.59 -4.69 24.59
CA SER A 79 -5.83 -5.15 25.23
C SER A 79 -5.61 -6.24 26.30
N ASN A 80 -4.51 -7.00 26.17
CA ASN A 80 -4.21 -8.11 27.07
C ASN A 80 -3.39 -7.70 28.31
N ILE A 81 -2.85 -6.47 28.34
CA ILE A 81 -2.05 -5.97 29.47
C ILE A 81 -2.89 -5.08 30.40
N VAL A 82 -3.91 -4.40 29.87
CA VAL A 82 -4.74 -3.44 30.64
C VAL A 82 -5.96 -4.12 31.31
N SER A 83 -6.19 -5.41 31.04
CA SER A 83 -7.34 -6.17 31.57
C SER A 83 -7.02 -7.00 32.83
N SER A 84 -6.02 -6.64 33.63
CA SER A 84 -5.69 -7.28 34.92
C SER A 84 -5.55 -6.28 36.04
#